data_AF-A0A957F869-F1
#
_entry.id   AF-A0A957F869-F1
#
_cell.length_a   1.000
_cell.length_b   1.000
_cell.length_c   1.000
_cell.angle_alpha   90.00
_cell.angle_beta   90.00
_cell.angle_gamma   90.00
#
_symmetry.space_group_name_H-M   'P 1'
#
loop_
_entity.id
_entity.type
_entity.pdbx_description
1 polymer ?
#
loop_
_entity_poly.entity_id
_entity_poly.type
_entity_poly.pdbx_seq_one_letter_code
_entity_poly.pdbx_strand_id
1 'polypeptide(L)'
;MKTYLYTRLSDGGEVHIDPDADDVDLVDPKTAEVRRVDGFQYMIQVYFSQLPDDFMSSASLVDAVFCVLLANGNQPMTARDIGERVRRDPDVIVRTFSGPRVYQGIRPLLDE
;
A
#
# COMPACT_ATOMS: atom_id res chain seq x y z
N MET A 1 -0.71 10.80 -7.79
CA MET A 1 -0.78 9.46 -7.15
C MET A 1 -2.20 8.89 -7.19
N LYS A 2 -3.24 9.61 -6.69
CA LYS A 2 -4.65 9.16 -6.73
C LYS A 2 -5.10 8.63 -8.11
N THR A 3 -4.84 9.38 -9.19
CA THR A 3 -5.18 8.96 -10.57
C THR A 3 -4.50 7.66 -11.02
N TYR A 4 -3.24 7.45 -10.68
CA TYR A 4 -2.49 6.23 -11.04
C TYR A 4 -3.06 4.99 -10.35
N LEU A 5 -3.39 5.13 -9.06
CA LEU A 5 -3.99 4.07 -8.25
C LEU A 5 -5.41 3.75 -8.72
N TYR A 6 -6.20 4.76 -9.03
CA TYR A 6 -7.55 4.59 -9.57
C TYR A 6 -7.53 3.75 -10.86
N THR A 7 -6.75 4.15 -11.86
CA THR A 7 -6.64 3.39 -13.13
C THR A 7 -6.19 1.95 -12.90
N ARG A 8 -5.26 1.70 -11.96
CA ARG A 8 -4.75 0.36 -11.68
C ARG A 8 -5.76 -0.55 -10.96
N LEU A 9 -6.69 0.03 -10.19
CA LEU A 9 -7.70 -0.70 -9.43
C LEU A 9 -9.00 -0.89 -10.21
N SER A 10 -9.35 0.06 -11.08
CA SER A 10 -10.56 -0.02 -11.92
C SER A 10 -10.50 -1.13 -12.98
N ASP A 11 -9.31 -1.62 -13.33
CA ASP A 11 -9.12 -2.69 -14.33
C ASP A 11 -9.42 -4.11 -13.79
N GLY A 12 -9.67 -4.24 -12.47
CA GLY A 12 -9.81 -5.53 -11.77
C GLY A 12 -11.22 -5.95 -11.33
N GLY A 13 -12.22 -5.07 -11.43
CA GLY A 13 -13.63 -5.37 -11.10
C GLY A 13 -14.08 -5.10 -9.65
N GLU A 14 -15.34 -4.66 -9.55
CA GLU A 14 -16.24 -4.43 -8.38
C GLU A 14 -15.95 -3.31 -7.35
N VAL A 15 -14.75 -2.73 -7.28
CA VAL A 15 -14.52 -1.60 -6.35
C VAL A 15 -14.68 -0.25 -7.06
N HIS A 16 -15.84 0.39 -6.90
CA HIS A 16 -16.03 1.80 -7.26
C HIS A 16 -15.34 2.69 -6.23
N ILE A 17 -14.13 3.15 -6.56
CA ILE A 17 -13.39 4.11 -5.73
C ILE A 17 -13.75 5.51 -6.21
N ASP A 18 -14.44 6.31 -5.40
CA ASP A 18 -14.60 7.73 -5.70
C ASP A 18 -13.27 8.46 -5.37
N PRO A 19 -12.53 8.97 -6.38
CA PRO A 19 -11.27 9.66 -6.13
C PRO A 19 -11.45 11.02 -5.43
N ASP A 20 -12.67 11.57 -5.42
CA ASP A 20 -13.04 12.85 -4.81
C ASP A 20 -13.63 12.68 -3.40
N ALA A 21 -13.66 11.45 -2.86
CA ALA A 21 -14.02 11.18 -1.47
C ALA A 21 -12.90 11.61 -0.52
N ASP A 22 -12.85 12.92 -0.23
CA ASP A 22 -11.79 13.52 0.58
C ASP A 22 -11.91 13.20 2.07
N ASP A 23 -13.12 13.19 2.64
CA ASP A 23 -13.36 12.87 4.06
C ASP A 23 -14.59 11.95 4.19
N VAL A 24 -14.39 10.77 4.78
CA VAL A 24 -15.48 9.84 5.12
C VAL A 24 -15.54 9.60 6.61
N ASP A 25 -16.76 9.50 7.15
CA ASP A 25 -16.99 9.09 8.53
C ASP A 25 -16.88 7.57 8.62
N LEU A 26 -15.75 7.09 9.13
CA LEU A 26 -15.58 5.68 9.41
C LEU A 26 -16.18 5.35 10.78
N VAL A 27 -17.12 4.41 10.79
CA VAL A 27 -17.71 3.85 12.00
C VAL A 27 -17.01 2.54 12.35
N ASP A 28 -16.41 2.46 13.53
CA ASP A 28 -15.89 1.18 14.03
C ASP A 28 -17.07 0.25 14.38
N PRO A 29 -17.16 -0.96 13.78
CA PRO A 29 -18.31 -1.85 13.97
C PRO A 29 -18.40 -2.45 15.38
N LYS A 30 -17.33 -2.38 16.18
CA LYS A 30 -17.28 -2.91 17.55
C LYS A 30 -17.51 -1.82 18.59
N THR A 31 -16.96 -0.62 18.38
CA THR A 31 -17.04 0.47 19.38
C THR A 31 -18.09 1.54 19.05
N ALA A 32 -18.61 1.54 17.81
CA ALA A 32 -19.46 2.61 17.27
C ALA A 32 -18.82 4.01 17.30
N GLU A 33 -17.50 4.07 17.46
CA GLU A 33 -16.75 5.31 17.37
C GLU A 33 -16.71 5.80 15.93
N VAL A 34 -16.96 7.10 15.72
CA VAL A 34 -16.94 7.75 14.41
C VAL A 34 -15.66 8.56 14.28
N ARG A 35 -14.88 8.29 13.24
CA ARG A 35 -13.65 9.03 12.93
C ARG A 35 -13.66 9.51 11.48
N ARG A 36 -13.32 10.77 11.26
CA ARG A 36 -13.08 11.28 9.89
C ARG A 36 -11.73 10.79 9.39
N VAL A 37 -11.73 10.17 8.22
CA VAL A 37 -10.53 9.68 7.53
C VAL A 37 -10.59 10.02 6.05
N ASP A 38 -9.44 10.12 5.39
CA ASP A 38 -9.39 10.21 3.93
C ASP A 38 -9.95 8.92 3.33
N GLY A 39 -11.11 9.03 2.66
CA GLY A 39 -11.86 7.88 2.16
C GLY A 39 -11.10 7.10 1.11
N PHE A 40 -10.38 7.81 0.24
CA PHE A 40 -9.54 7.20 -0.77
C PHE A 40 -8.39 6.40 -0.13
N GLN A 41 -7.64 7.00 0.79
CA GLN A 41 -6.53 6.34 1.49
C GLN A 41 -7.03 5.13 2.30
N TYR A 42 -8.17 5.26 2.98
CA TYR A 42 -8.77 4.17 3.73
C TYR A 42 -9.16 3.00 2.83
N MET A 43 -9.85 3.25 1.71
CA MET A 43 -10.25 2.21 0.76
C MET A 43 -9.04 1.47 0.19
N ILE A 44 -7.99 2.21 -0.19
CA ILE A 44 -6.70 1.64 -0.64
C ILE A 44 -6.13 0.74 0.43
N GLN A 45 -6.04 1.23 1.67
CA GLN A 45 -5.49 0.48 2.78
C GLN A 45 -6.25 -0.84 3.01
N VAL A 46 -7.58 -0.78 3.02
CA VAL A 46 -8.45 -1.95 3.18
C VAL A 46 -8.25 -2.93 2.04
N TYR A 47 -8.27 -2.47 0.78
CA TYR A 47 -8.10 -3.32 -0.39
C TYR A 47 -6.75 -4.06 -0.36
N PHE A 48 -5.65 -3.34 -0.16
CA PHE A 48 -4.33 -3.94 -0.15
C PHE A 48 -4.07 -4.84 1.08
N SER A 49 -4.77 -4.60 2.20
CA SER A 49 -4.71 -5.48 3.38
C SER A 49 -5.39 -6.83 3.18
N GLN A 50 -6.33 -6.93 2.23
CA GLN A 50 -7.07 -8.15 1.91
C GLN A 50 -6.43 -8.97 0.78
N LEU A 51 -5.29 -8.53 0.24
CA LEU A 51 -4.62 -9.25 -0.83
C LEU A 51 -4.18 -10.65 -0.38
N PRO A 52 -4.41 -11.70 -1.20
CA PRO A 52 -3.98 -13.05 -0.86
C PRO A 52 -2.45 -13.16 -0.73
N ASP A 53 -1.99 -14.04 0.15
CA ASP A 53 -0.55 -14.37 0.30
C ASP A 53 0.11 -14.81 -1.03
N ASP A 54 -0.67 -15.43 -1.93
CA ASP A 54 -0.23 -15.88 -3.25
C ASP A 54 0.05 -14.70 -4.19
N PHE A 55 -0.63 -13.57 -4.00
CA PHE A 55 -0.34 -12.34 -4.73
C PHE A 55 1.06 -11.83 -4.41
N MET A 56 1.45 -11.84 -3.12
CA MET A 56 2.80 -11.42 -2.71
C MET A 56 3.90 -12.31 -3.30
N SER A 57 3.58 -13.57 -3.54
CA SER A 57 4.53 -14.53 -4.12
C SER A 57 4.64 -14.44 -5.65
N SER A 58 3.57 -14.05 -6.34
CA SER A 58 3.51 -13.97 -7.82
C SER A 58 3.78 -12.57 -8.38
N ALA A 59 3.56 -11.52 -7.59
CA ALA A 59 3.83 -10.14 -7.98
C ALA A 59 5.32 -9.83 -8.12
N SER A 60 5.64 -8.80 -8.93
CA SER A 60 6.98 -8.25 -8.98
C SER A 60 7.38 -7.70 -7.61
N LEU A 61 8.68 -7.72 -7.27
CA LEU A 61 9.16 -7.17 -5.99
C LEU A 61 8.70 -5.73 -5.77
N VAL A 62 8.73 -4.94 -6.84
CA VAL A 62 8.30 -3.52 -6.82
C VAL A 62 6.83 -3.40 -6.48
N ASP A 63 5.96 -4.18 -7.13
CA ASP A 63 4.52 -4.11 -6.88
C ASP A 63 4.17 -4.65 -5.50
N ALA A 64 4.80 -5.75 -5.06
CA ALA A 64 4.57 -6.32 -3.73
C ALA A 64 4.94 -5.33 -2.61
N VAL A 65 6.13 -4.70 -2.71
CA VAL A 65 6.57 -3.68 -1.74
C VAL A 65 5.64 -2.46 -1.77
N PHE A 66 5.22 -2.02 -2.95
CA PHE A 66 4.27 -0.90 -3.09
C PHE A 66 2.92 -1.21 -2.42
N CYS A 67 2.36 -2.40 -2.65
CA CYS A 67 1.11 -2.83 -2.02
C CYS A 67 1.23 -2.90 -0.49
N VAL A 68 2.35 -3.41 0.03
CA VAL A 68 2.60 -3.48 1.48
C VAL A 68 2.67 -2.09 2.10
N LEU A 69 3.35 -1.13 1.47
CA LEU A 69 3.41 0.24 1.97
C LEU A 69 2.02 0.92 1.96
N LEU A 70 1.23 0.69 0.92
CA LEU A 70 -0.15 1.20 0.85
C LEU A 70 -1.05 0.58 1.92
N ALA A 71 -0.94 -0.73 2.16
CA ALA A 71 -1.64 -1.43 3.23
C ALA A 71 -1.23 -0.93 4.63
N ASN A 72 0.00 -0.43 4.77
CA ASN A 72 0.50 0.22 5.99
C ASN A 72 0.20 1.73 6.03
N GLY A 73 -0.72 2.23 5.21
CA GLY A 73 -1.10 3.64 5.20
C GLY A 73 0.02 4.58 4.76
N ASN A 74 0.93 4.11 3.90
CA ASN A 74 2.13 4.82 3.43
C ASN A 74 3.08 5.27 4.55
N GLN A 75 3.01 4.63 5.73
CA GLN A 75 3.99 4.89 6.79
C GLN A 75 5.33 4.20 6.48
N PRO A 76 6.47 4.82 6.86
CA PRO A 76 7.78 4.20 6.75
C PRO A 76 7.81 2.80 7.38
N MET A 77 8.52 1.88 6.73
CA MET A 77 8.71 0.51 7.20
C MET A 77 10.16 0.08 7.00
N THR A 78 10.67 -0.75 7.90
CA THR A 78 12.02 -1.30 7.73
C THR A 78 12.02 -2.34 6.61
N ALA A 79 13.17 -2.51 5.94
CA ALA A 79 13.30 -3.53 4.90
C ALA A 79 13.04 -4.95 5.43
N ARG A 80 13.29 -5.20 6.73
CA ARG A 80 12.98 -6.47 7.38
C ARG A 80 11.48 -6.72 7.48
N ASP A 81 10.72 -5.74 7.98
CA ASP A 81 9.26 -5.83 8.12
C ASP A 81 8.56 -5.95 6.76
N ILE A 82 9.13 -5.32 5.72
CA ILE A 82 8.65 -5.48 4.34
C ILE A 82 8.98 -6.90 3.85
N GLY A 83 10.21 -7.37 4.04
CA GLY A 83 10.68 -8.69 3.62
C GLY A 83 9.85 -9.84 4.19
N GLU A 84 9.45 -9.75 5.46
CA GLU A 84 8.55 -10.70 6.10
C GLU A 84 7.17 -10.75 5.41
N ARG A 85 6.60 -9.60 5.07
CA ARG A 85 5.29 -9.50 4.41
C ARG A 85 5.32 -9.96 2.95
N VAL A 86 6.35 -9.57 2.20
CA VAL A 86 6.47 -9.95 0.77
C VAL A 86 7.14 -11.30 0.56
N ARG A 87 7.61 -11.96 1.63
CA ARG A 87 8.39 -13.21 1.60
C ARG A 87 9.57 -13.12 0.64
N ARG A 88 10.38 -12.06 0.81
CA ARG A 88 11.62 -11.82 0.03
C ARG A 88 12.73 -11.38 0.98
N ASP A 89 13.96 -11.65 0.56
CA ASP A 89 15.14 -11.25 1.31
C ASP A 89 15.21 -9.71 1.45
N PRO A 90 15.34 -9.17 2.68
CA PRO A 90 15.49 -7.74 2.92
C PRO A 90 16.63 -7.09 2.12
N ASP A 91 17.73 -7.80 1.87
CA ASP A 91 18.87 -7.27 1.14
C ASP A 91 18.53 -7.01 -0.33
N VAL A 92 17.66 -7.85 -0.91
CA VAL A 92 17.14 -7.67 -2.28
C VAL A 92 16.24 -6.45 -2.36
N ILE A 93 15.44 -6.19 -1.32
CA ILE A 93 14.60 -4.99 -1.21
C ILE A 93 15.49 -3.75 -1.16
N VAL A 94 16.44 -3.70 -0.23
CA VAL A 94 17.36 -2.56 -0.08
C VAL A 94 18.11 -2.30 -1.38
N ARG A 95 18.67 -3.33 -2.01
CA ARG A 95 19.41 -3.19 -3.28
C ARG A 95 18.55 -2.66 -4.41
N THR A 96 17.27 -3.04 -4.46
CA THR A 96 16.34 -2.61 -5.51
C THR A 96 15.95 -1.15 -5.35
N PHE A 97 15.67 -0.71 -4.12
CA PHE A 97 15.15 0.64 -3.84
C PHE A 97 16.23 1.68 -3.49
N SER A 98 17.46 1.25 -3.20
CA SER A 98 18.61 2.15 -2.97
C SER A 98 19.34 2.55 -4.26
N GLY A 99 18.89 2.03 -5.41
CA GLY A 99 19.43 2.40 -6.71
C GLY A 99 19.02 3.81 -7.16
N PRO A 100 19.58 4.29 -8.29
CA PRO A 100 19.26 5.62 -8.83
C PRO A 100 17.83 5.74 -9.38
N ARG A 101 17.17 4.60 -9.65
CA ARG A 101 15.81 4.56 -10.20
C ARG A 101 14.78 4.57 -9.08
N VAL A 102 13.87 5.53 -9.15
CA VAL A 102 12.70 5.60 -8.26
C VAL A 102 11.58 4.74 -8.83
N TYR A 103 11.15 3.73 -8.08
CA TYR A 103 10.06 2.83 -8.45
C TYR A 103 8.80 3.22 -7.69
N GLN A 104 7.70 3.49 -8.40
CA GLN A 104 6.39 3.84 -7.79
C GLN A 104 6.45 4.98 -6.77
N GLY A 105 7.43 5.88 -6.90
CA GLY A 105 7.65 6.98 -5.94
C GLY A 105 8.32 6.58 -4.63
N ILE A 106 8.66 5.29 -4.43
CA ILE A 106 9.29 4.78 -3.22
C ILE A 106 10.75 5.24 -3.15
N ARG A 107 11.15 5.76 -2.00
CA ARG A 107 12.55 6.10 -1.68
C ARG A 107 12.92 5.58 -0.28
N PRO A 108 14.18 5.15 -0.08
CA PRO A 108 14.67 4.84 1.25
C PRO A 108 14.68 6.11 2.11
N LEU A 109 14.24 5.97 3.35
CA LEU A 109 14.53 6.94 4.39
C LEU A 109 15.81 6.48 5.07
N LEU A 110 16.79 7.37 5.13
CA LEU A 110 18.04 7.13 5.84
C LEU A 110 17.88 7.76 7.22
N ASP A 111 18.19 7.01 8.27
CA ASP A 111 18.30 7.59 9.60
C ASP A 111 19.48 8.58 9.59
N GLU A 112 19.28 9.78 10.16
CA GLU A 112 20.32 10.83 10.28
C GLU A 112 21.44 10.46 11.26
#